data_AF-A0A9X1MQS9-F1
#
_entry.id   AF-A0A9X1MQS9-F1
#
_cell.length_a   1.000
_cell.length_b   1.000
_cell.length_c   1.000
_cell.angle_alpha   90.00
_cell.angle_beta   90.00
_cell.angle_gamma   90.00
#
_symmetry.space_group_name_H-M   'P 1'
#
loop_
_entity.id
_entity.type
_entity.pdbx_description
1 polymer ?
#
loop_
_entity_poly.entity_id
_entity_poly.type
_entity_poly.pdbx_seq_one_letter_code
_entity_poly.pdbx_strand_id
1 'polypeptide(L)'
;MSRSMNYGGRWIATSVLLVALLGCGRGNPLGLAPVSGRVTLDGQPLADATISFIPEQGRPSTATTDAEGRFELTTLNPGDGALPGDHKVTVMKYAAYDAEKPYAKLVSLVPAHYVELKTTPLTVTVPKSGDPNVEIALAKK
;
A
#
# COMPACT_ATOMS: atom_id res chain seq x y z
N MET A 1 60.80 -0.78 -30.49
CA MET A 1 60.49 0.59 -30.02
C MET A 1 59.15 1.01 -30.63
N SER A 2 58.06 1.02 -29.86
CA SER A 2 57.53 2.17 -29.08
C SER A 2 56.56 3.06 -29.88
N ARG A 3 55.27 2.99 -29.50
CA ARG A 3 54.23 4.04 -29.37
C ARG A 3 54.00 4.95 -30.61
N SER A 4 52.77 5.29 -31.02
CA SER A 4 51.68 5.85 -30.21
C SER A 4 50.39 5.97 -31.03
N MET A 5 49.24 5.68 -30.41
CA MET A 5 47.92 6.17 -30.82
C MET A 5 47.92 7.70 -30.82
N ASN A 6 47.37 8.31 -31.89
CA ASN A 6 47.04 9.72 -31.93
C ASN A 6 45.53 9.89 -31.75
N TYR A 7 45.12 10.35 -30.57
CA TYR A 7 43.80 10.91 -30.29
C TYR A 7 43.85 12.42 -30.52
N GLY A 8 43.07 12.92 -31.47
CA GLY A 8 42.73 14.34 -31.61
C GLY A 8 41.31 14.42 -32.15
N GLY A 9 40.40 15.26 -31.67
CA GLY A 9 40.41 16.24 -30.60
C GLY A 9 39.02 16.92 -30.59
N ARG A 10 38.72 17.65 -29.50
CA ARG A 10 37.64 18.66 -29.33
C ARG A 10 36.22 18.08 -29.15
N TRP A 11 35.80 17.87 -27.90
CA TRP A 11 35.16 18.87 -27.01
C TRP A 11 33.82 19.41 -27.57
N ILE A 12 32.73 18.70 -27.30
CA ILE A 12 31.39 19.27 -27.10
C ILE A 12 30.78 18.57 -25.87
N ALA A 13 30.76 19.31 -24.77
CA ALA A 13 29.95 19.03 -23.61
C ALA A 13 28.46 19.17 -23.96
N THR A 14 27.59 18.33 -23.38
CA THR A 14 26.18 18.60 -22.95
C THR A 14 25.65 17.28 -22.38
N SER A 15 25.98 16.90 -21.16
CA SER A 15 25.23 17.20 -19.93
C SER A 15 23.74 16.86 -19.99
N VAL A 16 23.39 15.82 -19.23
CA VAL A 16 22.22 15.72 -18.34
C VAL A 16 20.84 15.88 -19.00
N LEU A 17 20.18 14.74 -19.19
CA LEU A 17 18.72 14.67 -19.01
C LEU A 17 18.38 13.50 -18.07
N LEU A 18 18.85 13.62 -16.82
CA LEU A 18 18.14 13.05 -15.68
C LEU A 18 16.76 13.71 -15.67
N VAL A 19 15.77 13.03 -16.23
CA VAL A 19 14.35 13.36 -15.98
C VAL A 19 14.04 12.89 -14.56
N ALA A 20 14.57 13.64 -13.61
CA ALA A 20 14.07 13.70 -12.26
C ALA A 20 12.71 14.39 -12.32
N LEU A 21 11.67 13.63 -12.65
CA LEU A 21 10.32 13.96 -12.22
C LEU A 21 10.25 13.69 -10.72
N LEU A 22 10.94 14.56 -9.97
CA LEU A 22 10.65 14.87 -8.59
C LEU A 22 9.25 15.51 -8.57
N GLY A 23 8.23 14.67 -8.72
CA GLY A 23 6.93 14.92 -8.12
C GLY A 23 7.04 14.74 -6.61
N CYS A 24 7.95 15.50 -5.97
CA CYS A 24 8.02 15.58 -4.52
C CYS A 24 6.69 16.14 -4.05
N GLY A 25 6.03 15.35 -3.23
CA GLY A 25 4.67 15.52 -2.75
C GLY A 25 4.29 16.98 -2.55
N ARG A 26 3.20 17.36 -3.22
CA ARG A 26 2.38 18.49 -2.81
C ARG A 26 2.04 18.23 -1.35
N GLY A 27 2.78 18.88 -0.45
CA GLY A 27 2.72 18.61 0.99
C GLY A 27 1.27 18.64 1.42
N ASN A 28 0.74 17.48 1.79
CA ASN A 28 -0.58 17.42 2.37
C ASN A 28 -0.48 18.20 3.70
N PRO A 29 -1.21 19.31 3.88
CA PRO A 29 -1.11 20.12 5.10
C PRO A 29 -1.48 19.32 6.37
N LEU A 30 -2.10 18.16 6.18
CA LEU A 30 -2.51 17.22 7.24
C LEU A 30 -1.42 16.20 7.59
N GLY A 31 -0.28 16.21 6.88
CA GLY A 31 0.83 15.30 7.12
C GLY A 31 0.57 13.84 6.74
N LEU A 32 -0.49 13.56 5.95
CA LEU A 32 -0.74 12.21 5.44
C LEU A 32 0.11 11.94 4.19
N ALA A 33 0.52 10.69 4.06
CA ALA A 33 1.34 10.17 2.98
C ALA A 33 0.53 9.17 2.15
N PRO A 34 0.53 9.28 0.81
CA PRO A 34 -0.26 8.41 -0.06
C PRO A 34 0.20 6.96 0.09
N VAL A 35 -0.76 6.03 0.20
CA VAL A 35 -0.47 4.60 0.32
C VAL A 35 -1.42 3.82 -0.57
N SER A 36 -0.84 2.96 -1.41
CA SER A 36 -1.57 1.99 -2.22
C SER A 36 -0.84 0.67 -2.22
N GLY A 37 -1.53 -0.38 -2.65
CA GLY A 37 -0.95 -1.71 -2.59
C GLY A 37 -1.87 -2.80 -3.08
N ARG A 38 -1.55 -4.03 -2.71
CA ARG A 38 -2.30 -5.23 -3.06
C ARG A 38 -2.43 -6.18 -1.87
N VAL A 39 -3.59 -6.83 -1.78
CA VAL A 39 -3.87 -7.90 -0.82
C VAL A 39 -4.05 -9.21 -1.56
N THR A 40 -3.43 -10.26 -1.02
CA THR A 40 -3.62 -11.63 -1.48
C THR A 40 -3.99 -12.56 -0.32
N LEU A 41 -4.72 -13.63 -0.60
CA LEU A 41 -5.01 -14.73 0.31
C LEU A 41 -4.58 -16.04 -0.34
N ASP A 42 -3.64 -16.75 0.27
CA ASP A 42 -3.00 -17.94 -0.28
C ASP A 42 -2.46 -17.71 -1.71
N GLY A 43 -1.87 -16.53 -1.95
CA GLY A 43 -1.31 -16.14 -3.24
C GLY A 43 -2.33 -15.71 -4.30
N GLN A 44 -3.63 -15.74 -4.01
CA GLN A 44 -4.67 -15.26 -4.91
C GLN A 44 -5.11 -13.83 -4.55
N PRO A 45 -5.43 -12.96 -5.53
CA PRO A 45 -5.97 -11.63 -5.27
C PRO A 45 -7.21 -11.68 -4.37
N LEU A 46 -7.24 -10.84 -3.34
CA LEU A 46 -8.36 -10.77 -2.41
C LEU A 46 -9.21 -9.53 -2.69
N ALA A 47 -10.26 -9.69 -3.51
CA ALA A 47 -11.22 -8.63 -3.79
C ALA A 47 -12.20 -8.36 -2.63
N ASP A 48 -12.85 -7.20 -2.62
CA ASP A 48 -13.92 -6.81 -1.68
C ASP A 48 -13.55 -6.99 -0.19
N ALA A 49 -12.26 -6.89 0.12
CA ALA A 49 -11.76 -6.92 1.48
C ALA A 49 -11.59 -5.49 1.99
N THR A 50 -12.04 -5.24 3.22
CA THR A 50 -11.79 -3.99 3.90
C THR A 50 -10.48 -4.08 4.66
N ILE A 51 -9.59 -3.14 4.38
CA ILE A 51 -8.29 -2.99 5.02
C ILE A 51 -8.36 -1.79 5.95
N SER A 52 -7.76 -1.89 7.13
CA SER A 52 -7.54 -0.77 8.02
C SER A 52 -6.08 -0.71 8.46
N PHE A 53 -5.50 0.48 8.40
CA PHE A 53 -4.18 0.81 8.92
C PHE A 53 -4.39 1.63 10.20
N ILE A 54 -4.01 1.04 11.33
CA ILE A 54 -4.21 1.60 12.67
C ILE A 54 -2.84 2.04 13.20
N PRO A 55 -2.56 3.36 13.25
CA PRO A 55 -1.34 3.86 13.87
C PRO A 55 -1.41 3.73 15.40
N GLU A 56 -0.28 3.81 16.08
CA GLU A 56 -0.26 3.89 17.55
C GLU A 56 -0.98 5.14 18.07
N GLN A 57 -0.89 6.24 17.33
CA GLN A 57 -1.53 7.52 17.65
C GLN A 57 -2.11 8.15 16.39
N GLY A 58 -3.29 8.75 16.53
CA GLY A 58 -3.97 9.46 15.45
C GLY A 58 -5.09 8.64 14.81
N ARG A 59 -5.48 9.06 13.61
CA ARG A 59 -6.65 8.52 12.91
C ARG A 59 -6.25 7.32 12.05
N PRO A 60 -7.01 6.20 12.11
CA PRO A 60 -6.84 5.10 11.18
C PRO A 60 -7.19 5.49 9.74
N SER A 61 -6.59 4.80 8.78
CA SER A 61 -6.96 4.90 7.37
C SER A 61 -7.53 3.57 6.88
N THR A 62 -8.37 3.62 5.85
CA THR A 62 -9.08 2.45 5.34
C THR A 62 -9.10 2.39 3.83
N ALA A 63 -9.29 1.18 3.29
CA ALA A 63 -9.57 0.96 1.87
C ALA A 63 -10.41 -0.30 1.68
N THR A 64 -11.04 -0.42 0.51
CA THR A 64 -11.65 -1.66 0.02
C THR A 64 -10.90 -2.12 -1.21
N THR A 65 -10.58 -3.40 -1.29
CA THR A 65 -9.84 -3.95 -2.43
C THR A 65 -10.71 -4.14 -3.66
N ASP A 66 -10.14 -3.86 -4.84
CA ASP A 66 -10.76 -4.15 -6.14
C ASP A 66 -10.65 -5.64 -6.54
N ALA A 67 -11.13 -5.99 -7.74
CA ALA A 67 -11.11 -7.35 -8.27
C ALA A 67 -9.68 -7.94 -8.35
N GLU A 68 -8.69 -7.10 -8.59
CA GLU A 68 -7.27 -7.47 -8.63
C GLU A 68 -6.62 -7.47 -7.24
N GLY A 69 -7.38 -7.21 -6.17
CA GLY A 69 -6.92 -7.13 -4.80
C GLY A 69 -6.19 -5.83 -4.47
N ARG A 70 -6.23 -4.82 -5.35
CA ARG A 70 -5.53 -3.55 -5.14
C ARG A 70 -6.33 -2.62 -4.24
N PHE A 71 -5.64 -1.77 -3.52
CA PHE A 71 -6.25 -0.80 -2.61
C PHE A 71 -5.54 0.55 -2.65
N GLU A 72 -6.26 1.59 -2.26
CA GLU A 72 -5.73 2.94 -2.04
C GLU A 72 -6.29 3.46 -0.71
N LEU A 73 -5.40 3.79 0.24
CA LEU A 73 -5.81 4.19 1.58
C LEU A 73 -6.40 5.60 1.59
N THR A 74 -7.43 5.75 2.41
CA THR A 74 -8.12 7.01 2.67
C THR A 74 -8.22 7.24 4.17
N THR A 75 -7.83 8.43 4.63
CA THR A 75 -8.00 8.91 6.01
C THR A 75 -9.10 9.97 6.11
N LEU A 76 -9.08 11.00 5.25
CA LEU A 76 -10.04 12.11 5.27
C LEU A 76 -10.70 12.33 3.90
N ASN A 77 -9.88 12.37 2.85
CA ASN A 77 -10.31 12.50 1.45
C ASN A 77 -9.84 11.29 0.65
N PRO A 78 -10.58 10.87 -0.39
CA PRO A 78 -10.18 9.74 -1.23
C PRO A 78 -8.71 9.84 -1.67
N GLY A 79 -7.93 8.80 -1.38
CA GLY A 79 -6.53 8.68 -1.80
C GLY A 79 -5.51 9.53 -1.04
N ASP A 80 -5.93 10.23 0.03
CA ASP A 80 -5.01 11.04 0.84
C ASP A 80 -4.05 10.23 1.72
N GLY A 81 -4.23 8.91 1.75
CA GLY A 81 -3.30 7.95 2.33
C GLY A 81 -3.45 7.80 3.83
N ALA A 82 -2.32 7.69 4.53
CA ALA A 82 -2.22 7.37 5.94
C ALA A 82 -1.19 8.27 6.66
N LEU A 83 -1.27 8.33 7.99
CA LEU A 83 -0.22 8.97 8.79
C LEU A 83 1.12 8.22 8.62
N PRO A 84 2.26 8.90 8.48
CA PRO A 84 3.56 8.25 8.50
C PRO A 84 3.84 7.57 9.84
N GLY A 85 4.55 6.44 9.82
CA GLY A 85 4.91 5.66 11.01
C GLY A 85 4.44 4.21 10.93
N ASP A 86 4.51 3.50 12.05
CA ASP A 86 4.12 2.08 12.13
C ASP A 86 2.62 1.93 12.35
N HIS A 87 2.01 1.03 11.59
CA HIS A 87 0.60 0.69 11.66
C HIS A 87 0.44 -0.80 11.89
N LYS A 88 -0.48 -1.15 12.79
CA LYS A 88 -1.11 -2.47 12.73
C LYS A 88 -2.10 -2.50 11.59
N VAL A 89 -2.14 -3.60 10.87
CA VAL A 89 -3.06 -3.78 9.75
C VAL A 89 -4.10 -4.84 10.10
N THR A 90 -5.36 -4.50 9.89
CA THR A 90 -6.44 -5.49 9.91
C THR A 90 -7.02 -5.65 8.52
N VAL A 91 -7.41 -6.88 8.20
CA VAL A 91 -8.09 -7.22 6.95
C VAL A 91 -9.31 -8.05 7.28
N MET A 92 -10.46 -7.61 6.79
CA MET A 92 -11.71 -8.35 6.93
C MET A 92 -12.37 -8.54 5.57
N LYS A 93 -12.96 -9.72 5.38
CA LYS A 93 -13.83 -10.03 4.26
C LYS A 93 -14.89 -10.99 4.74
N TYR A 94 -16.14 -10.72 4.41
CA TYR A 94 -17.26 -11.60 4.71
C TYR A 94 -17.83 -12.18 3.42
N ALA A 95 -18.44 -13.35 3.51
CA ALA A 95 -19.28 -13.87 2.44
C ALA A 95 -20.42 -12.90 2.15
N ALA A 96 -20.85 -12.84 0.89
CA ALA A 96 -21.95 -11.98 0.47
C ALA A 96 -23.22 -12.27 1.29
N TYR A 97 -23.98 -11.21 1.57
CA TYR A 97 -25.24 -11.32 2.27
C TYR A 97 -26.26 -12.09 1.44
N ASP A 98 -26.79 -13.17 2.02
CA ASP A 98 -27.86 -13.97 1.42
C ASP A 98 -29.21 -13.41 1.87
N ALA A 99 -29.90 -12.68 0.98
CA ALA A 99 -31.18 -12.06 1.28
C ALA A 99 -32.31 -13.08 1.55
N GLU A 100 -32.18 -14.32 1.07
CA GLU A 100 -33.14 -15.39 1.37
C GLU A 100 -32.93 -15.96 2.78
N LYS A 101 -31.74 -15.74 3.36
CA LYS A 101 -31.38 -16.16 4.72
C LYS A 101 -30.92 -14.95 5.55
N PRO A 102 -31.83 -14.01 5.88
CA PRO A 102 -31.47 -12.75 6.52
C PRO A 102 -30.88 -12.89 7.94
N TYR A 103 -31.01 -14.08 8.55
CA TYR A 103 -30.45 -14.42 9.86
C TYR A 103 -29.23 -15.35 9.77
N ALA A 104 -28.72 -15.64 8.58
CA ALA A 104 -27.49 -16.41 8.43
C ALA A 104 -26.32 -15.63 9.05
N LYS A 105 -25.51 -16.33 9.85
CA LYS A 105 -24.30 -15.75 10.44
C LYS A 105 -23.35 -15.33 9.32
N LEU A 106 -22.83 -14.10 9.38
CA LEU A 106 -21.77 -13.65 8.48
C LEU A 106 -20.56 -14.57 8.61
N VAL A 107 -20.13 -15.12 7.48
CA VAL A 107 -18.98 -16.02 7.40
C VAL A 107 -17.75 -15.20 7.04
N SER A 108 -16.78 -15.10 7.95
CA SER A 108 -15.48 -14.50 7.62
C SER A 108 -14.74 -15.38 6.62
N LEU A 109 -14.26 -14.78 5.55
CA LEU A 109 -13.43 -15.45 4.53
C LEU A 109 -11.93 -15.30 4.79
N VAL A 110 -11.56 -14.58 5.85
CA VAL A 110 -10.19 -14.37 6.31
C VAL A 110 -10.06 -14.90 7.76
N PRO A 111 -8.92 -15.51 8.13
CA PRO A 111 -8.66 -15.94 9.51
C PRO A 111 -8.87 -14.83 10.55
N ALA A 112 -9.41 -15.21 11.71
CA ALA A 112 -9.80 -14.25 12.75
C ALA A 112 -8.65 -13.37 13.26
N HIS A 113 -7.42 -13.89 13.29
CA HIS A 113 -6.28 -13.12 13.75
C HIS A 113 -5.98 -11.90 12.87
N TYR A 114 -6.29 -11.92 11.57
CA TYR A 114 -6.15 -10.73 10.71
C TYR A 114 -7.27 -9.69 10.89
N VAL A 115 -8.42 -10.08 11.43
CA VAL A 115 -9.56 -9.18 11.65
C VAL A 115 -9.38 -8.39 12.96
N GLU A 116 -8.76 -9.02 13.95
CA GLU A 116 -8.62 -8.48 15.29
C GLU A 116 -7.31 -7.68 15.46
N LEU A 117 -7.43 -6.41 15.83
CA LEU A 117 -6.27 -5.53 16.09
C LEU A 117 -5.28 -6.09 17.13
N LYS A 118 -5.79 -6.86 18.10
CA LYS A 118 -4.97 -7.41 19.19
C LYS A 118 -4.12 -8.61 18.74
N THR A 119 -4.60 -9.39 17.79
CA THR A 119 -3.98 -10.66 17.39
C THR A 119 -3.39 -10.63 15.98
N THR A 120 -3.64 -9.58 15.20
CA THR A 120 -3.05 -9.43 13.87
C THR A 120 -1.53 -9.40 13.93
N PRO A 121 -0.85 -10.26 13.14
CA PRO A 121 0.60 -10.21 13.00
C PRO A 121 1.03 -9.16 11.95
N LEU A 122 0.09 -8.52 11.25
CA LEU A 122 0.40 -7.61 10.16
C LEU A 122 0.79 -6.23 10.71
N THR A 123 1.99 -5.80 10.34
CA THR A 123 2.51 -4.45 10.61
C THR A 123 3.06 -3.89 9.31
N VAL A 124 2.75 -2.62 9.03
CA VAL A 124 3.29 -1.88 7.89
C VAL A 124 3.81 -0.53 8.37
N THR A 125 5.03 -0.18 7.96
CA THR A 125 5.62 1.14 8.19
C THR A 125 5.34 2.03 6.98
N VAL A 126 4.65 3.15 7.18
CA VAL A 126 4.35 4.14 6.15
C VAL A 126 5.44 5.21 6.12
N PRO A 127 6.22 5.33 5.03
CA PRO A 127 7.20 6.40 4.87
C PRO A 127 6.53 7.77 4.76
N LYS A 128 7.23 8.84 5.15
CA LYS A 128 6.73 10.22 4.99
C LYS A 128 6.44 10.59 3.53
N SER A 129 7.12 9.95 2.58
CA SER A 129 6.90 10.11 1.14
C SER A 129 5.68 9.36 0.61
N GLY A 130 5.13 8.44 1.39
CA GLY A 130 4.14 7.46 0.94
C GLY A 130 4.78 6.17 0.45
N ASP A 131 3.93 5.18 0.20
CA ASP A 131 4.30 3.87 -0.34
C ASP A 131 3.22 3.39 -1.34
N PRO A 132 3.51 3.40 -2.65
CA PRO A 132 2.53 3.00 -3.65
C PRO A 132 2.44 1.48 -3.89
N ASN A 133 3.29 0.66 -3.26
CA ASN A 133 3.43 -0.77 -3.59
C ASN A 133 3.40 -1.68 -2.34
N VAL A 134 2.53 -1.37 -1.38
CA VAL A 134 2.40 -2.21 -0.18
C VAL A 134 1.82 -3.58 -0.53
N GLU A 135 2.51 -4.66 -0.18
CA GLU A 135 2.04 -6.03 -0.40
C GLU A 135 1.59 -6.66 0.93
N ILE A 136 0.32 -7.07 1.00
CA ILE A 136 -0.27 -7.75 2.16
C ILE A 136 -0.62 -9.18 1.74
N ALA A 137 0.19 -10.14 2.19
CA ALA A 137 -0.05 -11.56 1.94
C ALA A 137 -0.68 -12.22 3.17
N LEU A 138 -1.88 -12.75 3.00
CA LEU A 138 -2.60 -13.51 4.00
C LEU A 138 -2.48 -15.02 3.71
N ALA A 139 -2.45 -15.82 4.76
CA ALA A 139 -2.49 -17.28 4.66
C ALA A 139 -3.62 -17.85 5.51
N LYS A 140 -4.26 -18.94 5.07
CA LYS A 140 -5.34 -19.58 5.86
C LYS A 140 -4.87 -20.40 7.08
N LYS A 141 -3.56 -20.55 7.31
CA LYS A 141 -2.99 -21.36 8.40
C LYS A 141 -2.59 -20.51 9.60
#